data_AF-A0A4Q3U677-F1
#
_entry.id   AF-A0A4Q3U677-F1
#
_cell.length_a   1.000
_cell.length_b   1.000
_cell.length_c   1.000
_cell.angle_alpha   90.00
_cell.angle_beta   90.00
_cell.angle_gamma   90.00
#
_symmetry.space_group_name_H-M   'P 1'
#
loop_
_entity.id
_entity.type
_entity.pdbx_description
1 polymer ?
#
loop_
_entity_poly.entity_id
_entity_poly.type
_entity_poly.pdbx_seq_one_letter_code
_entity_poly.pdbx_strand_id
1 'polypeptide(L)'
;MRYFDFGSWQGILTTVFGLAVFTLIGVGIRVLMLLTIQQRQQRLNRQINERLRTLIAAYKTLGGSFTGELTVDPTHLRDIQQRAKEQGEAAQEPSERPRRIRDAVEAALADIILLGTEEHVRLAGQAATDMAAGRPIHTAELVISLRAFVRQALDLAPVP
;
A
#
# COMPACT_ATOMS: atom_id res chain seq x y z
N MET A 1 -27.33 -57.32 13.72
CA MET A 1 -27.63 -56.03 14.38
C MET A 1 -27.81 -56.28 15.87
N ARG A 2 -26.73 -56.17 16.67
CA ARG A 2 -26.83 -56.17 18.14
C ARG A 2 -27.06 -54.73 18.57
N TYR A 3 -28.33 -54.40 18.72
CA TYR A 3 -28.81 -53.09 19.15
C TYR A 3 -28.24 -52.78 20.54
N PHE A 4 -27.81 -51.53 20.72
CA PHE A 4 -27.28 -50.93 21.94
C PHE A 4 -27.90 -51.48 23.24
N ASP A 5 -27.08 -52.15 24.08
CA ASP A 5 -27.45 -52.59 25.43
C ASP A 5 -27.43 -51.38 26.39
N PHE A 6 -28.50 -50.58 26.37
CA PHE A 6 -28.69 -49.41 27.26
C PHE A 6 -28.92 -49.79 28.73
N GLY A 7 -29.03 -51.08 29.06
CA GLY A 7 -29.16 -51.59 30.43
C GLY A 7 -27.84 -51.81 31.18
N SER A 8 -26.70 -51.70 30.49
CA SER A 8 -25.37 -51.90 31.09
C SER A 8 -24.61 -50.58 31.18
N TRP A 9 -23.94 -50.32 32.32
CA TRP A 9 -23.09 -49.14 32.52
C TRP A 9 -22.02 -48.97 31.41
N GLN A 10 -21.59 -50.09 30.85
CA GLN A 10 -20.67 -50.16 29.71
C GLN A 10 -21.26 -49.57 28.41
N GLY A 11 -22.54 -49.82 28.12
CA GLY A 11 -23.22 -49.28 26.94
C GLY A 11 -23.35 -47.75 26.99
N ILE A 12 -23.61 -47.21 28.18
CA ILE A 12 -23.67 -45.76 28.41
C ILE A 12 -22.29 -45.13 28.20
N LEU A 13 -21.25 -45.70 28.84
CA LEU A 13 -19.87 -45.22 28.71
C LEU A 13 -19.38 -45.23 27.25
N THR A 14 -19.64 -46.30 26.51
CA THR A 14 -19.23 -46.42 25.10
C THR A 14 -19.97 -45.41 24.19
N THR A 15 -21.24 -45.14 24.45
CA THR A 15 -22.02 -44.14 23.69
C THR A 15 -21.52 -42.72 23.96
N VAL A 16 -21.30 -42.38 25.23
CA VAL A 16 -20.75 -41.07 25.63
C VAL A 16 -19.34 -40.89 25.05
N PHE A 17 -18.52 -41.94 25.10
CA PHE A 17 -17.18 -41.91 24.53
C PHE A 17 -17.21 -41.72 23.01
N GLY A 18 -18.08 -42.45 22.30
CA GLY A 18 -18.25 -42.28 20.86
C GLY A 18 -18.70 -40.87 20.47
N LEU A 19 -19.63 -40.29 21.23
CA LEU A 19 -20.06 -38.91 21.04
C LEU A 19 -18.91 -37.93 21.29
N ALA A 20 -18.15 -38.11 22.38
CA ALA A 20 -17.02 -37.25 22.72
C ALA A 20 -15.92 -37.29 21.65
N VAL A 21 -15.59 -38.47 21.12
CA VAL A 21 -14.62 -38.63 20.03
C VAL A 21 -15.14 -37.95 18.76
N PHE A 22 -16.41 -38.18 18.40
CA PHE A 22 -17.01 -37.56 17.22
C PHE A 22 -17.02 -36.03 17.29
N THR A 23 -17.42 -35.46 18.44
CA THR A 23 -17.41 -34.01 18.65
C THR A 23 -16.00 -33.45 18.64
N LEU A 24 -15.04 -34.14 19.27
CA LEU A 24 -13.64 -33.72 19.29
C LEU A 24 -13.01 -33.72 17.89
N ILE A 25 -13.33 -34.71 17.05
CA ILE A 25 -12.93 -34.73 15.63
C ILE A 25 -13.55 -33.55 14.89
N GLY A 26 -14.86 -33.31 15.05
CA GLY A 26 -15.56 -32.21 14.38
C GLY A 26 -15.00 -30.82 14.77
N VAL A 27 -14.78 -30.58 16.06
CA VAL A 27 -14.16 -29.35 16.57
C VAL A 27 -12.71 -29.24 16.08
N GLY A 28 -11.96 -30.35 16.09
CA GLY A 28 -10.58 -30.39 15.57
C GLY A 28 -10.50 -29.96 14.11
N ILE A 29 -11.35 -30.51 13.25
CA ILE A 29 -11.43 -30.13 11.82
C ILE A 29 -11.80 -28.66 11.68
N ARG A 30 -12.80 -28.17 12.43
CA ARG A 30 -13.22 -26.76 12.39
C ARG A 30 -12.09 -25.81 12.79
N VAL A 31 -11.35 -26.14 13.85
CA VAL A 31 -10.20 -25.34 14.30
C VAL A 31 -9.11 -25.33 13.24
N LEU A 32 -8.75 -26.49 12.68
CA LEU A 32 -7.75 -26.56 11.60
C LEU A 32 -8.18 -25.78 10.35
N MET A 33 -9.45 -25.84 9.97
CA MET A 33 -10.00 -25.06 8.86
C MET A 33 -9.91 -23.55 9.13
N LEU A 34 -10.27 -23.10 10.33
CA LEU A 34 -10.17 -21.69 10.69
C LEU A 34 -8.72 -21.21 10.70
N LEU A 35 -7.80 -21.99 11.28
CA LEU A 35 -6.37 -21.64 11.32
C LEU A 35 -5.77 -21.55 9.91
N THR A 36 -6.08 -22.51 9.03
CA THR A 36 -5.57 -22.51 7.64
C THR A 36 -6.10 -21.33 6.84
N ILE A 37 -7.40 -21.02 6.96
CA ILE A 37 -8.00 -19.86 6.28
C ILE A 37 -7.46 -18.55 6.85
N GLN A 38 -7.36 -18.42 8.18
CA GLN A 38 -6.84 -17.23 8.83
C GLN A 38 -5.41 -16.94 8.41
N GLN A 39 -4.53 -17.94 8.35
CA GLN A 39 -3.15 -17.74 7.89
C GLN A 39 -3.09 -17.19 6.47
N ARG A 40 -3.96 -17.70 5.58
CA ARG A 40 -4.02 -17.24 4.19
C ARG A 40 -4.54 -15.79 4.11
N GLN A 41 -5.61 -15.49 4.85
CA GLN A 41 -6.19 -14.14 4.92
C GLN A 41 -5.23 -13.12 5.53
N GLN A 42 -4.49 -13.49 6.59
CA GLN A 42 -3.51 -12.62 7.23
C GLN A 42 -2.39 -12.20 6.27
N ARG A 43 -1.92 -13.11 5.40
CA ARG A 43 -0.90 -12.77 4.38
C ARG A 43 -1.42 -11.76 3.36
N LEU A 44 -2.65 -11.97 2.86
CA LEU A 44 -3.28 -11.05 1.90
C LEU A 44 -3.54 -9.67 2.53
N ASN A 45 -4.04 -9.64 3.78
CA ASN A 45 -4.26 -8.39 4.50
C ASN A 45 -2.94 -7.63 4.75
N ARG A 46 -1.84 -8.32 5.05
CA ARG A 46 -0.52 -7.68 5.16
C ARG A 46 -0.09 -7.05 3.85
N GLN A 47 -0.24 -7.74 2.72
CA GLN A 47 0.08 -7.19 1.40
C GLN A 47 -0.74 -5.96 1.06
N ILE A 48 -2.05 -5.97 1.35
CA ILE A 48 -2.92 -4.80 1.15
C ILE A 48 -2.44 -3.63 2.01
N ASN A 49 -2.10 -3.86 3.28
CA ASN A 49 -1.60 -2.82 4.16
C ASN A 49 -0.23 -2.27 3.75
N GLU A 50 0.69 -3.13 3.30
CA GLU A 50 2.00 -2.71 2.79
C GLU A 50 1.86 -1.86 1.53
N ARG A 51 1.07 -2.33 0.56
CA ARG A 51 0.71 -1.58 -0.65
C ARG A 51 0.10 -0.23 -0.30
N LEU A 52 -0.87 -0.21 0.60
CA LEU A 52 -1.54 1.02 1.05
C LEU A 52 -0.56 1.95 1.75
N ARG A 53 0.36 1.44 2.56
CA ARG A 53 1.39 2.24 3.24
C ARG A 53 2.34 2.91 2.25
N THR A 54 2.76 2.19 1.20
CA THR A 54 3.58 2.76 0.13
C THR A 54 2.82 3.83 -0.65
N LEU A 55 1.55 3.59 -1.01
CA LEU A 55 0.72 4.59 -1.68
C LEU A 55 0.45 5.82 -0.80
N ILE A 56 0.30 5.67 0.52
CA ILE A 56 0.20 6.80 1.46
C ILE A 56 1.51 7.59 1.50
N ALA A 57 2.66 6.92 1.46
CA ALA A 57 3.96 7.60 1.41
C ALA A 57 4.10 8.41 0.12
N ALA A 58 3.77 7.83 -1.03
CA ALA A 58 3.77 8.52 -2.31
C ALA A 58 2.79 9.71 -2.32
N TYR A 59 1.57 9.53 -1.80
CA TYR A 59 0.60 10.61 -1.59
C TYR A 59 1.16 11.73 -0.72
N LYS A 60 1.87 11.43 0.37
CA LYS A 60 2.50 12.45 1.23
C LYS A 60 3.60 13.21 0.51
N THR A 61 4.42 12.53 -0.29
CA THR A 61 5.47 13.16 -1.10
C THR A 61 4.87 14.11 -2.15
N LEU A 62 3.80 13.68 -2.84
CA LEU A 62 3.14 14.49 -3.86
C LEU A 62 2.25 15.61 -3.29
N GLY A 63 1.53 15.33 -2.20
CA GLY A 63 0.64 16.27 -1.51
C GLY A 63 1.33 17.22 -0.54
N GLY A 64 2.64 17.10 -0.36
CA GLY A 64 3.46 17.98 0.46
C GLY A 64 3.56 19.42 -0.08
N SER A 65 3.36 19.63 -1.41
CA SER A 65 3.02 20.95 -1.92
C SER A 65 1.50 21.14 -1.83
N PHE A 66 1.07 21.83 -0.79
CA PHE A 66 -0.35 22.16 -0.57
C PHE A 66 -0.98 23.02 -1.69
N THR A 67 -0.21 23.41 -2.71
CA THR A 67 -0.61 24.28 -3.82
C THR A 67 -1.05 23.53 -5.07
N GLY A 68 -0.85 22.21 -5.18
CA GLY A 68 -1.23 21.44 -6.38
C GLY A 68 -0.36 21.69 -7.61
N GLU A 69 0.57 22.65 -7.54
CA GLU A 69 1.72 22.78 -8.42
C GLU A 69 2.94 22.23 -7.67
N LEU A 70 3.43 21.07 -8.10
CA LEU A 70 4.80 20.68 -7.86
C LEU A 70 5.60 21.15 -9.09
N THR A 71 5.81 22.46 -9.19
CA THR A 71 6.68 23.05 -10.22
C THR A 71 8.11 22.68 -9.88
N VAL A 72 8.50 21.46 -10.28
CA VAL A 72 9.89 21.01 -10.26
C VAL A 72 10.58 21.77 -11.38
N ASP A 73 11.36 22.79 -11.01
CA ASP A 73 12.11 23.60 -11.95
C ASP A 73 13.12 22.70 -12.71
N PRO A 74 13.06 22.61 -14.06
CA PRO A 74 13.78 21.63 -14.86
C PRO A 74 15.29 21.88 -14.98
N THR A 75 15.85 22.79 -14.19
CA THR A 75 17.23 23.24 -14.36
C THR A 75 18.22 22.08 -14.17
N HIS A 76 18.87 21.70 -15.27
CA HIS A 76 19.79 20.57 -15.35
C HIS A 76 21.02 20.81 -14.47
N LEU A 77 21.60 19.74 -13.90
CA LEU A 77 22.86 19.79 -13.14
C LEU A 77 23.99 20.49 -13.91
N ARG A 78 23.95 20.51 -15.25
CA ARG A 78 24.88 21.23 -16.12
C ARG A 78 24.74 22.76 -16.00
N ASP A 79 23.52 23.28 -16.00
CA ASP A 79 23.27 24.73 -15.93
C ASP A 79 23.59 25.28 -14.53
N ILE A 80 23.34 24.49 -13.48
CA ILE A 80 23.73 24.83 -12.11
C ILE A 80 25.26 24.85 -11.98
N GLN A 81 25.96 23.84 -12.53
CA GLN A 81 27.42 23.79 -12.53
C GLN A 81 28.05 24.89 -13.39
N GLN A 82 27.44 25.27 -14.52
CA GLN A 82 27.90 26.38 -15.35
C GLN A 82 27.72 27.72 -14.64
N ARG A 83 26.54 27.98 -14.03
CA ARG A 83 26.33 29.20 -13.24
C ARG A 83 27.22 29.27 -12.00
N ALA A 84 27.43 28.15 -11.30
CA ALA A 84 28.34 28.08 -10.15
C ALA A 84 29.81 28.25 -10.55
N LYS A 85 30.21 27.78 -11.74
CA LYS A 85 31.55 28.04 -12.30
C LYS A 85 31.73 29.49 -12.76
N GLU A 86 30.66 30.13 -13.25
CA GLU A 86 30.68 31.52 -13.69
C GLU A 86 30.62 32.53 -12.52
N GLN A 87 30.04 32.15 -11.37
CA GLN A 87 29.84 33.06 -10.23
C GLN A 87 30.90 33.00 -9.12
N GLY A 88 31.93 32.15 -9.23
CA GLY A 88 33.15 32.26 -8.41
C GLY A 88 32.99 32.23 -6.88
N GLU A 89 31.85 31.79 -6.34
CA GLU A 89 31.59 31.75 -4.90
C GLU A 89 31.08 30.39 -4.44
N ALA A 90 31.54 29.98 -3.26
CA ALA A 90 31.24 28.71 -2.61
C ALA A 90 29.74 28.54 -2.33
N ALA A 91 29.01 27.88 -3.24
CA ALA A 91 27.61 27.52 -3.07
C ALA A 91 27.47 26.00 -2.90
N GLN A 92 27.81 25.48 -1.72
CA GLN A 92 27.65 24.04 -1.39
C GLN A 92 26.26 23.66 -0.84
N GLU A 93 25.31 24.59 -0.69
CA GLU A 93 24.00 24.31 -0.04
C GLU A 93 22.70 24.57 -0.85
N PRO A 94 22.62 25.41 -1.91
CA PRO A 94 21.34 25.67 -2.59
C PRO A 94 20.85 24.55 -3.53
N SER A 95 21.74 23.74 -4.09
CA SER A 95 21.42 22.76 -5.15
C SER A 95 20.87 21.43 -4.64
N GLU A 96 21.00 21.14 -3.35
CA GLU A 96 20.66 19.83 -2.81
C GLU A 96 19.15 19.67 -2.57
N ARG A 97 18.45 20.74 -2.18
CA ARG A 97 17.01 20.69 -1.90
C ARG A 97 16.16 20.38 -3.15
N PRO A 98 16.32 21.08 -4.30
CA PRO A 98 15.53 20.80 -5.50
C PRO A 98 15.78 19.38 -6.02
N ARG A 99 17.04 18.91 -5.95
CA ARG A 99 17.41 17.55 -6.35
C ARG A 99 16.75 16.50 -5.47
N ARG A 100 16.80 16.66 -4.14
CA ARG A 100 16.14 15.75 -3.20
C ARG A 100 14.62 15.69 -3.43
N ILE A 101 13.98 16.81 -3.73
CA ILE A 101 12.55 16.85 -4.07
C ILE A 101 12.29 16.07 -5.35
N ARG A 102 13.09 16.30 -6.40
CA ARG A 102 12.98 15.57 -7.67
C ARG A 102 13.15 14.07 -7.47
N ASP A 103 14.21 13.63 -6.78
CA ASP A 103 14.49 12.21 -6.56
C ASP A 103 13.35 11.55 -5.74
N ALA A 104 12.78 12.27 -4.76
CA ALA A 104 11.64 11.79 -3.98
C ALA A 104 10.37 11.67 -4.82
N VAL A 105 10.13 12.60 -5.74
CA VAL A 105 8.98 12.59 -6.66
C VAL A 105 9.13 11.48 -7.70
N GLU A 106 10.33 11.30 -8.26
CA GLU A 106 10.66 10.19 -9.17
C GLU A 106 10.37 8.84 -8.49
N ALA A 107 10.84 8.66 -7.25
CA ALA A 107 10.56 7.46 -6.47
C ALA A 107 9.06 7.27 -6.20
N ALA A 108 8.34 8.33 -5.81
CA ALA A 108 6.91 8.27 -5.54
C ALA A 108 6.10 7.91 -6.80
N LEU A 109 6.45 8.47 -7.97
CA LEU A 109 5.80 8.13 -9.23
C LEU A 109 6.08 6.67 -9.63
N ALA A 110 7.30 6.17 -9.44
CA ALA A 110 7.62 4.77 -9.67
C ALA A 110 6.80 3.82 -8.78
N ASP A 111 6.68 4.14 -7.49
CA ASP A 111 5.85 3.38 -6.54
C ASP A 111 4.38 3.37 -6.97
N ILE A 112 3.85 4.50 -7.42
CA ILE A 112 2.47 4.61 -7.89
C ILE A 112 2.25 3.82 -9.18
N ILE A 113 3.21 3.83 -10.11
CA ILE A 113 3.13 3.06 -11.35
C ILE A 113 3.14 1.55 -11.05
N LEU A 114 3.92 1.12 -10.06
CA LEU A 114 4.02 -0.30 -9.69
C LEU A 114 2.82 -0.80 -8.88
N LEU A 115 2.30 0.04 -7.96
CA LEU A 115 1.35 -0.38 -6.92
C LEU A 115 -0.03 0.29 -7.07
N GLY A 116 -0.21 1.21 -8.00
CA GLY A 116 -1.43 1.99 -8.18
C GLY A 116 -2.61 1.19 -8.73
N THR A 117 -3.75 1.86 -8.86
CA THR A 117 -4.87 1.41 -9.69
C THR A 117 -4.62 1.83 -11.14
N GLU A 118 -5.41 1.34 -12.09
CA GLU A 118 -5.32 1.75 -13.50
C GLU A 118 -5.30 3.28 -13.66
N GLU A 119 -6.19 3.97 -12.94
CA GLU A 119 -6.27 5.44 -12.98
C GLU A 119 -5.01 6.10 -12.39
N HIS A 120 -4.47 5.58 -11.28
CA HIS A 120 -3.21 6.09 -10.74
C HIS A 120 -2.05 5.88 -11.70
N VAL A 121 -1.97 4.72 -12.37
CA VAL A 121 -0.92 4.40 -13.34
C VAL A 121 -1.00 5.33 -14.55
N ARG A 122 -2.21 5.60 -15.06
CA ARG A 122 -2.44 6.53 -16.16
C ARG A 122 -1.94 7.94 -15.83
N LEU A 123 -2.38 8.48 -14.67
CA LEU A 123 -2.01 9.82 -14.22
C LEU A 123 -0.52 9.95 -13.87
N ALA A 124 0.04 8.96 -13.17
CA ALA A 124 1.46 8.93 -12.82
C ALA A 124 2.36 8.74 -14.04
N GLY A 125 1.94 7.94 -15.02
CA GLY A 125 2.67 7.76 -16.28
C GLY A 125 2.76 9.06 -17.09
N GLN A 126 1.67 9.83 -17.15
CA GLN A 126 1.67 11.15 -17.77
C GLN A 126 2.63 12.11 -17.03
N ALA A 127 2.52 12.20 -15.71
CA ALA A 127 3.40 13.04 -14.89
C ALA A 127 4.89 12.64 -15.03
N ALA A 128 5.18 11.33 -15.07
CA ALA A 128 6.54 10.84 -15.28
C ALA A 128 7.09 11.21 -16.67
N THR A 129 6.26 11.14 -17.70
CA THR A 129 6.63 11.55 -19.07
C THR A 129 6.89 13.05 -19.16
N ASP A 130 6.04 13.86 -18.51
CA ASP A 130 6.21 15.31 -18.45
C ASP A 130 7.49 15.70 -17.72
N MET A 131 7.77 15.07 -16.59
CA MET A 131 9.00 15.26 -15.82
C MET A 131 10.26 14.84 -16.59
N ALA A 132 10.21 13.70 -17.29
CA ALA A 132 11.32 13.23 -18.13
C ALA A 132 11.59 14.19 -19.31
N ALA A 133 10.56 14.85 -19.81
CA ALA A 133 10.65 15.89 -20.84
C ALA A 133 11.06 17.27 -20.30
N GLY A 134 11.29 17.40 -18.99
CA GLY A 134 11.62 18.68 -18.34
C GLY A 134 10.47 19.68 -18.31
N ARG A 135 9.22 19.21 -18.42
CA ARG A 135 8.02 20.04 -18.31
C ARG A 135 7.54 20.10 -16.86
N PRO A 136 6.85 21.20 -16.46
CA PRO A 136 6.17 21.24 -15.17
C PRO A 136 5.13 20.11 -15.09
N ILE A 137 5.05 19.46 -13.93
CA ILE A 137 4.10 18.36 -13.68
C ILE A 137 2.86 18.89 -12.95
N HIS A 138 1.69 18.48 -13.42
CA HIS A 138 0.43 18.76 -12.75
C HIS A 138 -0.05 17.50 -12.03
N THR A 139 0.09 17.47 -10.70
CA THR A 139 -0.21 16.29 -9.87
C THR A 139 -1.57 16.36 -9.19
N ALA A 140 -2.34 17.43 -9.39
CA ALA A 140 -3.61 17.67 -8.69
C ALA A 140 -4.61 16.50 -8.83
N GLU A 141 -4.86 16.05 -10.06
CA GLU A 141 -5.77 14.92 -10.32
C GLU A 141 -5.27 13.63 -9.65
N LEU A 142 -3.96 13.37 -9.74
CA LEU A 142 -3.33 12.20 -9.13
C LEU A 142 -3.46 12.20 -7.61
N VAL A 143 -3.23 13.35 -6.97
CA VAL A 143 -3.36 13.53 -5.52
C VAL A 143 -4.81 13.36 -5.07
N ILE A 144 -5.77 13.91 -5.83
CA ILE A 144 -7.20 13.74 -5.54
C ILE A 144 -7.60 12.26 -5.63
N SER A 145 -7.19 11.58 -6.70
CA SER A 145 -7.46 10.15 -6.93
C SER A 145 -6.86 9.27 -5.82
N LEU A 146 -5.57 9.47 -5.49
CA LEU A 146 -4.90 8.78 -4.39
C LEU A 146 -5.57 9.01 -3.04
N ARG A 147 -5.96 10.26 -2.76
CA ARG A 147 -6.66 10.60 -1.52
C ARG A 147 -8.00 9.89 -1.43
N ALA A 148 -8.79 9.90 -2.50
CA ALA A 148 -10.07 9.18 -2.54
C ALA A 148 -9.88 7.68 -2.31
N PHE A 149 -8.91 7.08 -3.01
CA PHE A 149 -8.56 5.66 -2.84
C PHE A 149 -8.14 5.32 -1.41
N VAL A 150 -7.23 6.10 -0.81
CA VAL A 150 -6.75 5.87 0.56
C VAL A 150 -7.90 5.99 1.56
N ARG A 151 -8.77 6.99 1.41
CA ARG A 151 -9.94 7.15 2.30
C ARG A 151 -10.91 5.98 2.18
N GLN A 152 -11.19 5.52 0.96
CA GLN A 152 -12.05 4.38 0.73
C GLN A 152 -11.45 3.09 1.31
N ALA A 153 -10.13 2.87 1.11
CA ALA A 153 -9.44 1.70 1.64
C ALA A 153 -9.38 1.67 3.19
N LEU A 154 -9.41 2.85 3.82
CA LEU A 154 -9.43 3.02 5.28
C LEU A 154 -10.85 3.18 5.85
N ASP A 155 -11.89 3.05 5.02
CA ASP A 155 -13.29 3.22 5.41
C ASP A 155 -13.58 4.55 6.14
N LEU A 156 -13.02 5.65 5.62
CA LEU A 156 -13.16 6.98 6.20
C LEU A 156 -14.38 7.71 5.62
N ALA A 157 -15.10 8.44 6.48
CA ALA A 157 -16.20 9.32 6.10
C ALA A 157 -15.79 10.33 5.00
N PRO A 158 -16.71 10.86 4.17
CA PRO A 158 -16.37 11.90 3.19
C PRO A 158 -15.82 13.17 3.88
N VAL A 159 -14.97 13.91 3.17
CA VAL A 159 -14.51 15.23 3.62
C VAL A 159 -15.64 16.24 3.33
N PRO A 160 -16.11 17.02 4.31
CA PRO A 160 -17.12 18.05 4.11
C PRO A 160 -16.62 19.22 3.25
#